data_AF-A0A2H0U625-F1
#
_entry.id   AF-A0A2H0U625-F1
#
_cell.length_a   1.000
_cell.length_b   1.000
_cell.length_c   1.000
_cell.angle_alpha   90.00
_cell.angle_beta   90.00
_cell.angle_gamma   90.00
#
_symmetry.space_group_name_H-M   'P 1'
#
loop_
_entity.id
_entity.type
_entity.pdbx_description
1 polymer ?
#
loop_
_entity_poly.entity_id
_entity_poly.type
_entity_poly.pdbx_seq_one_letter_code
_entity_poly.pdbx_strand_id
1 'polypeptide(L)' 'ITLEDPVEYYLQGVNQAQVRPEVKFTFASGLRSILRQDPNIIMVGEIRDSETAELAI' A
#
# COMPACT_ATOMS: atom_id res chain seq x y z
N ILE A 1 -6.94 4.93 1.49
CA ILE A 1 -5.81 4.33 2.24
C ILE A 1 -4.57 4.46 1.37
N THR A 2 -3.39 4.72 1.90
CA THR A 2 -2.14 4.77 1.14
C THR A 2 -1.19 3.66 1.59
N LEU A 3 -0.32 3.20 0.69
CA LEU A 3 0.77 2.26 0.97
C LEU A 3 2.08 2.85 0.43
N GLU A 4 3.04 3.13 1.32
CA GLU A 4 4.21 3.98 1.05
C GLU A 4 5.52 3.37 1.61
N ASP A 5 6.67 3.75 1.07
CA ASP A 5 8.00 3.26 1.48
C ASP A 5 9.09 4.37 1.31
N PRO A 6 9.36 5.21 2.33
CA PRO A 6 8.63 5.39 3.60
C PRO A 6 7.44 6.36 3.48
N VAL A 7 6.72 6.58 4.59
CA VAL A 7 5.75 7.68 4.70
C VAL A 7 6.51 8.99 4.95
N GLU A 8 6.40 9.94 4.03
CA GLU A 8 7.15 11.21 4.10
C GLU A 8 6.63 12.15 5.21
N TYR A 9 5.30 12.25 5.35
CA TYR A 9 4.64 13.00 6.41
C TYR A 9 3.21 12.50 6.62
N TYR A 10 2.66 12.77 7.81
CA TYR A 10 1.33 12.33 8.18
C TYR A 10 0.25 13.30 7.70
N LEU A 11 -0.72 12.78 6.97
CA LEU A 11 -1.91 13.49 6.50
C LEU A 11 -3.10 13.17 7.41
N GLN A 12 -3.65 14.20 8.06
CA GLN A 12 -4.82 14.03 8.93
C GLN A 12 -6.02 13.50 8.13
N GLY A 13 -6.65 12.45 8.65
CA GLY A 13 -7.82 11.82 8.02
C GLY A 13 -7.49 10.80 6.92
N VAL A 14 -6.20 10.58 6.62
CA VAL A 14 -5.76 9.56 5.67
C VAL A 14 -5.09 8.42 6.44
N ASN A 15 -5.58 7.19 6.22
CA ASN A 15 -4.89 6.00 6.70
C ASN A 15 -3.68 5.72 5.81
N GLN A 16 -2.47 5.88 6.37
CA GLN A 16 -1.21 5.65 5.67
C GLN A 16 -0.50 4.43 6.25
N ALA A 17 -0.21 3.44 5.40
CA ALA A 17 0.52 2.24 5.76
C ALA A 17 1.94 2.30 5.19
N GLN A 18 2.94 2.01 6.02
CA GLN A 18 4.33 1.92 5.58
C GLN A 18 4.71 0.46 5.30
N VAL A 19 5.39 0.23 4.18
CA VAL A 19 6.04 -1.03 3.84
C VAL A 19 7.09 -1.39 4.89
N ARG A 20 7.18 -2.67 5.24
CA ARG A 20 8.15 -3.22 6.20
C ARG A 20 8.71 -4.53 5.68
N PRO A 21 9.79 -4.49 4.90
CA PRO A 21 10.39 -5.68 4.32
C PRO A 21 10.84 -6.70 5.38
N GLU A 22 11.27 -6.24 6.57
CA GLU A 22 11.73 -7.13 7.65
C GLU A 22 10.66 -8.13 8.11
N VAL A 23 9.39 -7.77 8.01
CA VAL A 23 8.24 -8.62 8.38
C VAL A 23 7.48 -9.13 7.15
N LYS A 24 8.09 -9.03 5.96
CA LYS A 24 7.48 -9.40 4.66
C LYS A 24 6.20 -8.63 4.33
N PHE A 25 6.03 -7.43 4.89
CA PHE A 25 4.93 -6.53 4.54
C PHE A 25 5.37 -5.65 3.35
N THR A 26 5.26 -6.19 2.14
CA THR A 26 5.60 -5.56 0.85
C THR A 26 4.41 -4.81 0.23
N PHE A 27 4.65 -4.05 -0.86
CA PHE A 27 3.58 -3.42 -1.65
C PHE A 27 2.48 -4.40 -2.06
N ALA A 28 2.81 -5.52 -2.69
CA ALA A 28 1.82 -6.54 -3.07
C ALA A 28 1.03 -7.09 -1.87
N SER A 29 1.71 -7.45 -0.78
CA SER A 29 1.04 -8.02 0.41
C SER A 29 0.16 -7.00 1.14
N GLY A 30 0.60 -5.75 1.21
CA GLY A 30 -0.14 -4.63 1.79
C GLY A 30 -1.36 -4.28 0.94
N LEU A 31 -1.18 -4.13 -0.37
CA LEU A 31 -2.27 -3.84 -1.31
C LEU A 31 -3.35 -4.93 -1.26
N ARG A 32 -2.94 -6.20 -1.30
CA ARG A 32 -3.84 -7.35 -1.15
C ARG A 32 -4.63 -7.29 0.17
N SER A 33 -4.01 -6.80 1.24
CA SER A 33 -4.67 -6.68 2.55
C SER A 33 -5.63 -5.49 2.62
N ILE A 34 -5.26 -4.37 2.01
CA ILE A 34 -6.09 -3.17 1.91
C ILE A 34 -7.34 -3.43 1.06
N LEU A 35 -7.24 -4.16 -0.05
CA LEU A 35 -8.39 -4.53 -0.89
C LEU A 35 -9.49 -5.29 -0.14
N ARG A 36 -9.15 -6.01 0.94
CA ARG A 36 -10.13 -6.72 1.79
C ARG A 36 -10.83 -5.81 2.81
N GLN A 37 -10.47 -4.53 2.88
CA GLN A 37 -11.06 -3.56 3.82
C GLN A 37 -12.20 -2.75 3.19
N ASP A 38 -12.69 -3.14 2.01
CA ASP A 38 -13.68 -2.39 1.23
C ASP A 38 -13.30 -0.90 0.99
N PRO A 39 -12.06 -0.61 0.51
CA PRO A 39 -11.61 0.76 0.33
C PRO A 39 -12.25 1.41 -0.90
N ASN A 40 -12.59 2.70 -0.81
CA ASN A 40 -13.06 3.44 -1.99
C ASN A 40 -11.90 3.91 -2.89
N ILE A 41 -10.79 4.34 -2.28
CA ILE A 41 -9.60 4.86 -2.98
C ILE A 41 -8.35 4.32 -2.30
N ILE A 42 -7.44 3.79 -3.11
CA ILE A 42 -6.11 3.33 -2.70
C ILE A 42 -5.06 4.14 -3.46
N MET A 43 -4.04 4.63 -2.75
CA MET A 43 -2.81 5.14 -3.36
C MET A 43 -1.67 4.17 -3.04
N VAL A 44 -0.90 3.81 -4.07
CA VAL A 44 0.29 2.97 -3.94
C VAL A 44 1.46 3.85 -4.34
N GLY A 45 2.46 3.97 -3.46
CA GLY A 45 3.59 4.89 -3.68
C GLY A 45 4.29 4.65 -5.02
N GLU A 46 4.46 3.38 -5.39
CA GLU A 46 4.96 2.97 -6.70
C GLU A 46 4.64 1.49 -6.99
N ILE A 47 4.74 1.10 -8.27
CA ILE A 47 4.58 -0.28 -8.74
C ILE A 47 5.92 -0.74 -9.32
N ARG A 48 6.65 -1.58 -8.58
CA ARG A 48 7.99 -2.06 -8.95
C ARG A 48 8.00 -3.45 -9.61
N ASP A 49 6.94 -4.23 -9.40
CA ASP A 49 6.85 -5.63 -9.80
C ASP A 49 5.48 -5.96 -10.41
N SER A 50 5.44 -7.05 -11.17
CA SER A 50 4.22 -7.50 -11.85
C SER A 50 3.12 -7.93 -10.87
N GLU A 51 3.48 -8.48 -9.70
CA GLU A 51 2.48 -8.89 -8.70
C GLU A 51 1.70 -7.68 -8.18
N THR A 52 2.40 -6.60 -7.86
CA THR A 52 1.79 -5.33 -7.44
C THR A 52 1.00 -4.70 -8.57
N ALA A 53 1.49 -4.77 -9.81
CA ALA A 53 0.78 -4.27 -10.99
C ALA A 53 -0.53 -5.02 -11.22
N GLU A 54 -0.52 -6.35 -11.17
CA GLU A 54 -1.70 -7.21 -11.34
C GLU A 54 -2.76 -6.96 -10.26
N LEU A 55 -2.36 -6.58 -9.05
CA LEU A 55 -3.29 -6.21 -7.98
C LEU A 55 -3.88 -4.80 -8.14
N ALA A 56 -3.27 -3.95 -8.96
CA ALA A 56 -3.67 -2.56 -9.16
C ALA A 56 -4.54 -2.33 -10.41
N ILE A 57 -4.58 -3.30 -11.34
CA ILE A 57 -5.40 -3.31 -12.57
C ILE A 57 -6.74 -3.99 -12.28
#